data_AF-N9L6Q5-F1
#
_entry.id   AF-N9L6Q5-F1
#
_cell.length_a   1.000
_cell.length_b   1.000
_cell.length_c   1.000
_cell.angle_alpha   90.00
_cell.angle_beta   90.00
_cell.angle_gamma   90.00
#
_symmetry.space_group_name_H-M   'P 1'
#
loop_
_entity.id
_entity.type
_entity.pdbx_description
1 polymer ?
#
loop_
_entity_poly.entity_id
_entity_poly.type
_entity_poly.pdbx_seq_one_letter_code
_entity_poly.pdbx_strand_id
1 'polypeptide(L)'
;MKDTYLLIYTRYKFLIFSVYTLISTLGLFMQYTKEVLSITSILVVFASIFFCLYAWFNGTFTFVFAIDGNSSTGEVYRRWCLIIFSSLFYVYTLIDPFL
;
A
#
# COMPACT_ATOMS: atom_id res chain seq x y z
N MET A 1 15.25 -11.10 3.98
CA MET A 1 13.81 -11.05 3.57
C MET A 1 12.89 -10.95 4.78
N LYS A 2 12.90 -11.91 5.72
CA LYS A 2 12.08 -11.87 6.95
C LYS A 2 12.50 -10.73 7.88
N ASP A 3 13.78 -10.70 8.25
CA ASP A 3 14.31 -9.67 9.16
C ASP A 3 14.16 -8.26 8.58
N THR A 4 14.33 -8.14 7.26
CA THR A 4 14.08 -6.91 6.51
C THR A 4 12.63 -6.46 6.65
N TYR A 5 11.67 -7.37 6.45
CA TYR A 5 10.25 -7.06 6.60
C TYR A 5 9.93 -6.64 8.04
N LEU A 6 10.42 -7.38 9.04
CA LEU A 6 10.19 -7.08 10.45
C LEU A 6 10.79 -5.73 10.84
N LEU A 7 12.01 -5.42 10.40
CA LEU A 7 12.66 -4.12 10.61
C LEU A 7 11.82 -2.98 10.02
N ILE A 8 11.33 -3.16 8.79
CA ILE A 8 10.47 -2.18 8.11
C ILE A 8 9.17 -1.98 8.89
N TYR A 9 8.52 -3.07 9.28
CA TYR A 9 7.29 -3.06 10.04
C TYR A 9 7.45 -2.35 11.40
N THR A 10 8.52 -2.59 12.14
CA THR A 10 8.71 -2.02 13.48
C THR A 10 9.17 -0.56 13.44
N ARG A 11 10.07 -0.21 12.51
CA ARG A 11 10.76 1.09 12.52
C ARG A 11 10.17 2.11 11.55
N TYR A 12 9.60 1.65 10.44
CA TYR A 12 9.23 2.53 9.32
C TYR A 12 7.72 2.55 9.03
N LYS A 13 6.89 1.98 9.92
CA LYS A 13 5.42 1.96 9.77
C LYS A 13 4.83 3.34 9.49
N PHE A 14 5.18 4.32 10.31
CA PHE A 14 4.72 5.70 10.13
C PHE A 14 5.27 6.34 8.86
N LEU A 15 6.53 6.07 8.52
CA LEU A 15 7.12 6.57 7.28
C LEU A 15 6.35 6.05 6.05
N ILE A 16 6.03 4.75 6.02
CA ILE A 16 5.24 4.14 4.94
C ILE A 16 3.88 4.82 4.84
N PHE A 17 3.19 4.98 5.98
CA PHE A 17 1.90 5.68 6.01
C PHE A 17 2.00 7.11 5.45
N SER A 18 3.02 7.87 5.86
CA SER A 18 3.25 9.22 5.37
C SER A 18 3.55 9.24 3.87
N VAL A 19 4.34 8.30 3.35
CA VAL A 19 4.67 8.21 1.91
C VAL A 19 3.42 7.94 1.08
N TYR A 20 2.60 6.95 1.45
CA TYR A 20 1.35 6.68 0.73
C TYR A 20 0.37 7.85 0.79
N THR A 21 0.28 8.52 1.94
CA THR A 21 -0.59 9.70 2.07
C THR A 21 -0.12 10.82 1.14
N LEU A 22 1.19 11.11 1.13
CA LEU A 22 1.77 12.17 0.31
C LEU A 22 1.63 11.89 -1.19
N ILE A 23 1.92 10.68 -1.64
CA ILE A 23 1.78 10.31 -3.06
C ILE A 23 0.31 10.42 -3.48
N SER A 24 -0.63 9.99 -2.64
CA SER A 24 -2.06 10.09 -2.94
C SER A 24 -2.56 11.51 -2.98
N THR A 25 -2.13 12.37 -2.06
CA THR A 25 -2.47 13.80 -2.10
C THR A 25 -1.96 14.44 -3.38
N LEU A 26 -0.71 14.15 -3.79
CA LEU A 26 -0.15 14.66 -5.03
C LEU A 26 -0.90 14.13 -6.26
N GLY A 27 -1.19 12.83 -6.31
CA GLY A 27 -1.89 12.22 -7.45
C GLY A 27 -3.32 12.72 -7.61
N LEU A 28 -4.08 12.82 -6.52
CA LEU A 28 -5.42 13.40 -6.54
C LEU A 28 -5.39 14.90 -6.90
N PHE A 29 -4.38 15.64 -6.45
CA PHE A 29 -4.17 17.03 -6.86
C PHE A 29 -3.90 17.14 -8.36
N MET A 30 -3.06 16.26 -8.93
CA MET A 30 -2.83 16.23 -10.37
C MET A 30 -4.12 15.93 -11.14
N GLN A 31 -4.92 14.96 -10.70
CA GLN A 31 -6.22 14.64 -11.31
C GLN A 31 -7.17 15.83 -11.25
N TYR A 32 -7.19 16.56 -10.13
CA TYR A 32 -7.97 17.79 -9.97
C TYR A 32 -7.53 18.87 -10.96
N THR A 33 -6.23 19.16 -11.06
CA THR A 33 -5.70 20.19 -11.98
C THR A 33 -5.94 19.88 -13.46
N LYS A 34 -6.20 18.61 -13.79
CA LYS A 34 -6.50 18.16 -15.16
C LYS A 34 -8.00 17.94 -15.40
N GLU A 35 -8.85 18.28 -14.43
CA GLU A 35 -10.31 18.13 -14.52
C GLU A 35 -10.79 16.69 -14.78
N VAL A 36 -9.97 15.68 -14.45
CA VAL A 36 -10.29 14.25 -14.58
C VAL A 36 -10.66 13.60 -13.24
N LEU A 37 -10.65 14.37 -12.15
CA LEU A 37 -10.97 13.87 -10.83
C LEU A 37 -12.45 13.49 -10.72
N SER A 38 -12.72 12.23 -10.41
CA SER A 38 -14.07 11.74 -10.11
C SER A 38 -14.17 11.23 -8.67
N ILE A 39 -15.40 11.16 -8.14
CA ILE A 39 -15.67 10.54 -6.83
C ILE A 39 -15.20 9.08 -6.82
N THR A 40 -15.39 8.37 -7.94
CA THR A 40 -14.91 7.00 -8.12
C THR A 40 -13.38 6.93 -8.00
N SER A 41 -12.65 7.84 -8.64
CA SER A 41 -11.19 7.92 -8.55
C SER A 41 -10.72 8.10 -7.10
N ILE A 42 -11.37 8.98 -6.34
CA ILE A 42 -11.08 9.19 -4.92
C ILE A 42 -11.29 7.89 -4.13
N LEU A 43 -12.44 7.22 -4.29
CA LEU A 43 -12.74 5.98 -3.59
C LEU A 43 -11.74 4.86 -3.92
N VAL A 44 -11.39 4.73 -5.21
CA VAL A 44 -10.45 3.70 -5.68
C VAL A 44 -9.05 3.97 -5.13
N VAL A 45 -8.60 5.23 -5.10
CA VAL A 45 -7.31 5.62 -4.48
C VAL A 45 -7.30 5.35 -2.98
N PHE A 46 -8.39 5.66 -2.26
CA PHE A 46 -8.50 5.33 -0.84
C PHE A 46 -8.44 3.82 -0.58
N ALA A 47 -9.18 3.03 -1.36
CA ALA A 47 -9.18 1.57 -1.26
C ALA A 47 -7.80 0.97 -1.56
N SER A 48 -7.11 1.48 -2.59
CA SER A 48 -5.78 0.98 -2.97
C SER A 48 -4.71 1.32 -1.93
N ILE A 49 -4.74 2.52 -1.34
CA ILE A 49 -3.89 2.86 -0.17
C ILE A 49 -4.16 1.89 0.98
N PHE A 50 -5.44 1.65 1.30
CA PHE A 50 -5.80 0.75 2.39
C PHE A 50 -5.21 -0.65 2.17
N PHE A 51 -5.30 -1.20 0.95
CA PHE A 51 -4.68 -2.48 0.61
C PHE A 51 -3.15 -2.46 0.72
N CYS A 52 -2.49 -1.39 0.28
CA CYS A 52 -1.04 -1.26 0.41
C CYS A 52 -0.61 -1.22 1.89
N LEU A 53 -1.27 -0.40 2.70
CA LEU A 53 -0.99 -0.31 4.13
C LEU A 53 -1.32 -1.63 4.84
N TYR A 54 -2.39 -2.32 4.44
CA TYR A 54 -2.72 -3.66 4.92
C TYR A 54 -1.58 -4.64 4.62
N ALA A 55 -1.01 -4.59 3.41
CA ALA A 55 0.13 -5.43 3.04
C ALA A 55 1.38 -5.11 3.88
N TRP A 56 1.68 -3.83 4.13
CA TRP A 56 2.84 -3.43 4.92
C TRP A 56 2.69 -3.66 6.43
N PHE A 57 1.48 -3.55 6.97
CA PHE A 57 1.25 -3.52 8.42
C PHE A 57 0.77 -4.85 8.99
N ASN A 58 1.19 -5.97 8.40
CA ASN A 58 0.78 -7.31 8.81
C ASN A 58 -0.75 -7.56 8.77
N GLY A 59 -1.47 -6.77 7.98
CA GLY A 59 -2.92 -6.65 8.07
C GLY A 59 -3.28 -5.88 9.34
N THR A 60 -3.98 -4.76 9.21
CA THR A 60 -4.45 -3.93 10.32
C THR A 60 -5.28 -4.70 11.38
N PHE A 61 -5.68 -5.94 11.05
CA PHE A 61 -6.16 -6.96 11.99
C PHE A 61 -5.13 -8.10 12.09
N THR A 62 -4.47 -8.20 13.24
CA THR A 62 -3.43 -9.19 13.62
C THR A 62 -3.88 -10.66 13.55
N PHE A 63 -5.10 -10.95 13.10
CA PHE A 63 -5.77 -12.22 13.34
C PHE A 63 -5.66 -13.24 12.21
N VAL A 64 -5.18 -12.86 11.02
CA VAL A 64 -5.30 -13.75 9.84
C VAL A 64 -3.93 -14.25 9.32
N PHE A 65 -2.91 -13.40 9.20
CA PHE A 65 -1.58 -13.81 8.66
C PHE A 65 -0.44 -12.88 9.10
N ALA A 66 -0.22 -12.71 10.41
CA ALA A 66 0.89 -11.91 10.91
C ALA A 66 2.23 -12.59 10.56
N ILE A 67 3.15 -11.85 9.93
CA ILE A 67 4.54 -12.28 9.80
C ILE A 67 5.26 -11.98 11.12
N ASP A 68 5.83 -13.00 11.73
CA ASP A 68 6.58 -12.94 12.98
C ASP A 68 7.87 -13.79 12.89
N GLY A 69 8.57 -13.97 14.03
CA GLY A 69 9.81 -14.75 14.09
C GLY A 69 9.67 -16.20 13.66
N ASN A 70 8.47 -16.78 13.75
CA ASN A 70 8.20 -18.19 13.44
C ASN A 70 7.72 -18.40 11.99
N SER A 71 7.43 -17.33 11.25
CA SER A 71 6.98 -17.43 9.87
C SER A 71 8.01 -18.10 8.97
N SER A 72 7.50 -18.94 8.08
CA SER A 72 8.24 -19.65 7.04
C SER A 72 8.70 -18.70 5.93
N THR A 73 9.73 -19.12 5.18
CA THR A 73 10.20 -18.39 4.00
C THR A 73 9.09 -18.18 2.96
N GLY A 74 8.18 -19.14 2.80
CA GLY A 74 7.06 -19.05 1.86
C GLY A 74 6.04 -17.97 2.24
N GLU A 75 5.70 -17.84 3.53
CA GLU A 75 4.79 -16.80 4.01
C GLU A 75 5.37 -15.40 3.82
N VAL A 76 6.66 -15.24 4.12
CA VAL A 76 7.39 -14.00 3.90
C VAL A 76 7.44 -13.65 2.42
N TYR A 77 7.69 -14.63 1.55
CA TYR A 77 7.67 -14.42 0.10
C TYR A 77 6.30 -13.98 -0.42
N ARG A 78 5.22 -14.63 0.03
CA ARG A 78 3.84 -14.26 -0.31
C ARG A 78 3.53 -12.83 0.13
N ARG A 79 4.01 -12.41 1.31
CA ARG A 79 3.87 -11.05 1.82
C ARG A 79 4.56 -10.03 0.90
N TRP A 80 5.79 -10.32 0.45
CA TRP A 80 6.49 -9.46 -0.52
C TRP A 80 5.74 -9.37 -1.85
N CYS A 81 5.21 -10.48 -2.35
CA CYS A 81 4.38 -10.45 -3.56
C CYS A 81 3.15 -9.56 -3.37
N LEU A 82 2.43 -9.70 -2.25
CA LEU A 82 1.27 -8.88 -1.94
C LEU A 82 1.61 -7.38 -1.91
N ILE A 83 2.72 -7.01 -1.27
CA ILE A 83 3.23 -5.63 -1.24
C ILE A 83 3.48 -5.11 -2.66
N ILE A 84 4.17 -5.88 -3.49
CA ILE A 84 4.52 -5.46 -4.86
C ILE A 84 3.25 -5.28 -5.71
N PHE A 85 2.37 -6.28 -5.73
CA PHE A 85 1.15 -6.23 -6.55
C PHE A 85 0.18 -5.15 -6.10
N SER A 86 0.00 -4.96 -4.78
CA SER A 86 -0.82 -3.86 -4.26
C SER A 86 -0.23 -2.49 -4.61
N SER A 87 1.10 -2.34 -4.53
CA SER A 87 1.77 -1.09 -4.90
C SER A 87 1.62 -0.78 -6.39
N LEU A 88 1.73 -1.79 -7.26
CA LEU A 88 1.52 -1.64 -8.71
C LEU A 88 0.07 -1.24 -9.02
N PHE A 89 -0.89 -1.90 -8.39
CA PHE A 89 -2.31 -1.54 -8.53
C PHE A 89 -2.56 -0.11 -8.04
N TYR A 90 -2.01 0.28 -6.88
CA TYR A 90 -2.11 1.65 -6.38
C TYR A 90 -1.59 2.69 -7.38
N VAL A 91 -0.40 2.47 -7.96
CA VAL A 91 0.15 3.36 -8.98
C VAL A 91 -0.76 3.41 -10.20
N TYR A 92 -1.27 2.27 -10.66
CA TYR A 92 -2.26 2.22 -11.74
C TYR A 92 -3.49 3.08 -11.43
N THR A 93 -4.05 2.99 -10.22
CA THR A 93 -5.24 3.78 -9.83
C THR A 93 -5.01 5.30 -9.83
N LEU A 94 -3.75 5.74 -9.68
CA LEU A 94 -3.40 7.15 -9.80
C LEU A 94 -3.28 7.61 -11.25
N ILE A 95 -2.90 6.70 -12.15
CA ILE A 95 -2.63 6.99 -13.57
C ILE A 95 -3.88 6.79 -14.44
N ASP A 96 -4.73 5.81 -14.11
CA ASP A 96 -5.92 5.41 -14.88
C ASP A 96 -6.80 6.59 -15.33
N PRO A 97 -7.08 7.62 -14.52
CA PRO A 97 -7.89 8.76 -14.96
C PRO A 97 -7.27 9.64 -16.06
N PHE A 98 -6.00 9.43 -16.41
CA PHE A 98 -5.31 10.15 -17.47
C PHE A 98 -5.19 9.36 -18.79
N LEU A 99 -5.58 8.08 -18.79
CA LEU A 99 -5.57 7.20 -19.97
C LEU A 99 -6.88 7.33 -20.76
#